data_AF-A0A6S9AKR4-F1
#
_entry.id   AF-A0A6S9AKR4-F1
#
_cell.length_a   1.000
_cell.length_b   1.000
_cell.length_c   1.000
_cell.angle_alpha   90.00
_cell.angle_beta   90.00
_cell.angle_gamma   90.00
#
_symmetry.space_group_name_H-M   'P 1'
#
loop_
_entity.id
_entity.type
_entity.pdbx_description
1 polymer ?
#
loop_
_entity_poly.entity_id
_entity_poly.type
_entity_poly.pdbx_seq_one_letter_code
_entity_poly.pdbx_strand_id
1 'polypeptide(L)'
;MIRDDKMMELVAKDKEPITPFVRKVRSLYTEKGVSSILVIGGSGDYFDVADHVVMMDCYTCHDVTERAKTIATNANKAIEASNGNLHHTSSAPLPFGDITPRCPVGQSFKAKGKVAVRATNVISYGDVELDLSGLEQIVSTSQTNSISSALQKIGSSSTSGRSTLLEVIASIDATLDRDGLDALAPGQFHGGLARPRSFEIAGAVNRLRVDGNMVQKK
;
A
#
# COMPACT_ATOMS: atom_id res chain seq x y z
N MET A 1 -13.14 -5.30 -0.69
CA MET A 1 -13.65 -3.92 -0.84
C MET A 1 -14.92 -3.75 -0.03
N ILE A 2 -15.98 -4.48 -0.40
CA ILE A 2 -17.26 -4.54 0.31
C ILE A 2 -17.53 -5.97 0.82
N ARG A 3 -18.67 -6.18 1.46
CA ARG A 3 -19.23 -7.48 1.76
C ARG A 3 -20.73 -7.40 1.56
N ASP A 4 -21.32 -8.23 0.72
CA ASP A 4 -22.77 -8.14 0.47
C ASP A 4 -23.59 -8.83 1.58
N ASP A 5 -24.86 -8.46 1.64
CA ASP A 5 -25.81 -8.88 2.68
C ASP A 5 -26.07 -10.39 2.66
N LYS A 6 -26.11 -11.02 1.48
CA LYS A 6 -26.36 -12.47 1.36
C LYS A 6 -25.18 -13.27 1.95
N MET A 7 -23.96 -12.80 1.73
CA MET A 7 -22.77 -13.40 2.33
C MET A 7 -22.71 -13.20 3.85
N MET A 8 -23.29 -12.12 4.36
CA MET A 8 -23.41 -11.91 5.82
C MET A 8 -24.47 -12.81 6.46
N GLU A 9 -25.55 -13.10 5.75
CA GLU A 9 -26.57 -14.05 6.20
C GLU A 9 -26.01 -15.49 6.24
N LEU A 10 -25.21 -15.87 5.24
CA LEU A 10 -24.64 -17.20 5.14
C LEU A 10 -23.48 -17.45 6.12
N VAL A 11 -22.56 -16.48 6.27
CA VAL A 11 -21.33 -16.64 7.04
C VAL A 11 -21.35 -15.71 8.26
N ALA A 12 -21.44 -16.31 9.44
CA ALA A 12 -21.44 -15.57 10.70
C ALA A 12 -20.18 -14.67 10.84
N LYS A 13 -20.34 -13.52 11.49
CA LYS A 13 -19.31 -12.47 11.59
C LYS A 13 -18.00 -12.96 12.25
N ASP A 14 -18.10 -13.84 13.24
CA ASP A 14 -16.96 -14.45 13.94
C ASP A 14 -16.17 -15.45 13.08
N LYS A 15 -16.78 -15.93 11.98
CA LYS A 15 -16.16 -16.83 11.01
C LYS A 15 -15.62 -16.12 9.77
N GLU A 16 -15.77 -14.80 9.68
CA GLU A 16 -15.24 -13.99 8.58
C GLU A 16 -13.98 -13.22 9.05
N PRO A 17 -12.77 -13.67 8.68
CA PRO A 17 -11.54 -13.00 9.10
C PRO A 17 -11.30 -11.67 8.35
N ILE A 18 -11.94 -11.46 7.20
CA ILE A 18 -11.70 -10.28 6.36
C ILE A 18 -12.59 -9.13 6.82
N THR A 19 -11.97 -8.02 7.22
CA THR A 19 -12.67 -6.74 7.41
C THR A 19 -12.71 -5.97 6.09
N PRO A 20 -13.89 -5.67 5.53
CA PRO A 20 -14.00 -4.90 4.28
C PRO A 20 -13.44 -3.48 4.41
N PHE A 21 -12.84 -2.98 3.32
CA PHE A 21 -12.22 -1.65 3.32
C PHE A 21 -13.22 -0.52 3.58
N VAL A 22 -14.47 -0.65 3.12
CA VAL A 22 -15.55 0.33 3.41
C VAL A 22 -15.72 0.60 4.91
N ARG A 23 -15.40 -0.39 5.78
CA ARG A 23 -15.48 -0.24 7.24
C ARG A 23 -14.28 0.46 7.87
N LYS A 24 -13.16 0.54 7.16
CA LYS A 24 -11.87 1.09 7.63
C LYS A 24 -11.52 2.42 6.98
N VAL A 25 -12.06 2.71 5.79
CA VAL A 25 -11.69 3.89 4.99
C VAL A 25 -11.96 5.21 5.72
N ARG A 26 -13.08 5.30 6.47
CA ARG A 26 -13.36 6.51 7.25
C ARG A 26 -12.35 6.69 8.39
N SER A 27 -12.06 5.63 9.14
CA SER A 27 -11.06 5.64 10.21
C SER A 27 -9.65 5.91 9.69
N LEU A 28 -9.31 5.46 8.49
CA LEU A 28 -8.03 5.79 7.85
C LEU A 28 -7.87 7.32 7.66
N TYR A 29 -8.95 8.02 7.28
CA TYR A 29 -8.94 9.47 7.20
C TYR A 29 -8.95 10.13 8.59
N THR A 30 -9.92 9.79 9.46
CA THR A 30 -10.12 10.51 10.73
C THR A 30 -9.06 10.23 11.79
N GLU A 31 -8.44 9.04 11.78
CA GLU A 31 -7.44 8.64 12.78
C GLU A 31 -6.00 8.77 12.27
N LYS A 32 -5.77 8.58 10.96
CA LYS A 32 -4.42 8.59 10.38
C LYS A 32 -4.18 9.75 9.40
N GLY A 33 -5.19 10.57 9.10
CA GLY A 33 -5.06 11.71 8.19
C GLY A 33 -4.83 11.31 6.74
N VAL A 34 -5.15 10.07 6.35
CA VAL A 34 -4.88 9.55 5.00
C VAL A 34 -6.17 9.59 4.17
N SER A 35 -6.18 10.45 3.15
CA SER A 35 -7.25 10.50 2.15
C SER A 35 -7.19 9.31 1.21
N SER A 36 -8.35 8.90 0.68
CA SER A 36 -8.47 7.80 -0.27
C SER A 36 -9.24 8.24 -1.50
N ILE A 37 -8.71 7.95 -2.70
CA ILE A 37 -9.41 8.10 -3.98
C ILE A 37 -9.70 6.69 -4.50
N LEU A 38 -10.96 6.40 -4.81
CA LEU A 38 -11.41 5.08 -5.24
C LEU A 38 -12.20 5.19 -6.54
N VAL A 39 -11.83 4.38 -7.54
CA VAL A 39 -12.67 4.15 -8.71
C VAL A 39 -13.65 3.03 -8.38
N ILE A 40 -14.95 3.31 -8.40
CA ILE A 40 -16.02 2.37 -8.09
C ILE A 40 -17.04 2.34 -9.22
N GLY A 41 -17.62 1.17 -9.49
CA GLY A 41 -18.71 1.02 -10.47
C GLY A 41 -19.76 -0.03 -10.11
N GLY A 42 -19.46 -0.95 -9.18
CA GLY A 42 -20.34 -2.07 -8.83
C GLY A 42 -20.98 -2.01 -7.44
N SER A 43 -20.74 -0.95 -6.65
CA SER A 43 -21.33 -0.82 -5.31
C SER A 43 -21.52 0.65 -4.92
N GLY A 44 -22.66 0.92 -4.29
CA GLY A 44 -23.00 2.22 -3.68
C GLY A 44 -22.65 2.33 -2.19
N ASP A 45 -22.09 1.28 -1.56
CA ASP A 45 -21.83 1.25 -0.10
C ASP A 45 -20.85 2.35 0.34
N TYR A 46 -20.03 2.85 -0.59
CA TYR A 46 -19.11 3.94 -0.31
C TYR A 46 -19.77 5.32 -0.26
N PHE A 47 -21.02 5.48 -0.73
CA PHE A 47 -21.72 6.76 -0.68
C PHE A 47 -21.92 7.27 0.75
N ASP A 48 -22.13 6.36 1.71
CA ASP A 48 -22.25 6.71 3.14
C ASP A 48 -20.98 7.39 3.66
N VAL A 49 -19.81 6.87 3.31
CA VAL A 49 -18.51 7.26 3.89
C VAL A 49 -17.70 8.25 3.05
N ALA A 50 -18.03 8.43 1.77
CA ALA A 50 -17.33 9.33 0.85
C ALA A 50 -17.61 10.80 1.17
N ASP A 51 -16.58 11.65 1.17
CA ASP A 51 -16.75 13.11 1.28
C ASP A 51 -17.19 13.72 -0.06
N HIS A 52 -16.67 13.21 -1.18
CA HIS A 52 -17.01 13.62 -2.54
C HIS A 52 -17.27 12.42 -3.43
N VAL A 53 -18.23 12.56 -4.36
CA VAL A 53 -18.52 11.53 -5.38
C VAL A 53 -18.50 12.17 -6.76
N VAL A 54 -17.55 11.72 -7.57
CA VAL A 54 -17.37 12.16 -8.94
C VAL A 54 -17.79 11.04 -9.89
N MET A 55 -18.69 11.36 -10.82
CA MET A 55 -19.11 10.45 -11.88
C MET A 55 -18.43 10.86 -13.19
N MET A 56 -17.86 9.89 -13.88
CA MET A 56 -17.36 10.05 -15.25
C MET A 56 -18.43 9.53 -16.21
N ASP A 57 -18.93 10.39 -17.10
CA ASP A 57 -19.86 10.02 -18.16
C ASP A 57 -19.33 10.54 -19.50
N CYS A 58 -19.11 9.64 -20.47
CA CYS A 58 -18.55 9.98 -21.77
C CYS A 58 -17.29 10.87 -21.67
N TYR A 59 -16.36 10.52 -20.76
CA TYR A 59 -15.14 11.28 -20.45
C TYR A 59 -15.37 12.70 -19.87
N THR A 60 -16.59 13.02 -19.48
CA THR A 60 -16.96 14.25 -18.79
C THR A 60 -17.12 13.99 -17.29
N CYS A 61 -16.59 14.91 -16.48
CA CYS A 61 -16.59 14.82 -15.03
C CYS A 61 -17.79 15.56 -14.45
N HIS A 62 -18.54 14.88 -13.57
CA HIS A 62 -19.70 15.44 -12.88
C HIS A 62 -19.57 15.25 -11.37
N ASP A 63 -19.68 16.34 -10.60
CA ASP A 63 -19.88 16.24 -9.17
C ASP A 63 -21.33 15.77 -8.90
N VAL A 64 -21.45 14.57 -8.34
CA VAL A 64 -22.73 13.94 -8.00
C VAL A 64 -22.83 13.68 -6.49
N THR A 65 -22.05 14.39 -5.68
CA THR A 65 -21.95 14.19 -4.23
C THR A 65 -23.32 14.25 -3.56
N GLU A 66 -24.09 15.31 -3.78
CA GLU A 66 -25.43 15.49 -3.19
C GLU A 66 -26.41 14.37 -3.60
N ARG A 67 -26.37 13.98 -4.87
CA ARG A 67 -27.19 12.87 -5.38
C ARG A 67 -26.82 11.55 -4.71
N ALA A 68 -25.52 11.26 -4.58
CA ALA A 68 -25.03 10.06 -3.91
C ALA A 68 -25.43 10.02 -2.43
N LYS A 69 -25.31 11.14 -1.71
CA LYS A 69 -25.74 11.27 -0.30
C LYS A 69 -27.25 11.11 -0.13
N THR A 70 -28.04 11.61 -1.08
CA THR A 70 -29.49 11.42 -1.09
C THR A 70 -29.86 9.95 -1.25
N ILE A 71 -29.20 9.24 -2.17
CA ILE A 71 -29.41 7.79 -2.38
C ILE A 71 -29.10 7.01 -1.10
N ALA A 72 -27.94 7.26 -0.50
CA ALA A 72 -27.52 6.60 0.75
C ALA A 72 -28.52 6.85 1.89
N THR A 73 -28.94 8.11 2.08
CA THR A 73 -29.91 8.48 3.11
C THR A 73 -31.26 7.77 2.93
N ASN A 74 -31.76 7.69 1.69
CA ASN A 74 -33.03 7.02 1.40
C ASN A 74 -32.94 5.50 1.61
N ALA A 75 -31.82 4.87 1.25
CA ALA A 75 -31.59 3.47 1.51
C ALA A 75 -31.58 3.17 3.02
N ASN A 76 -30.86 3.98 3.81
CA ASN A 76 -30.81 3.84 5.27
C ASN A 76 -32.21 3.98 5.92
N LYS A 77 -33.01 4.95 5.47
CA LYS A 77 -34.41 5.10 5.94
C LYS A 77 -35.29 3.90 5.63
N ALA A 78 -35.13 3.28 4.46
CA ALA A 78 -35.89 2.09 4.09
C ALA A 78 -35.51 0.87 4.97
N ILE A 79 -34.25 0.76 5.38
CA ILE A 79 -33.77 -0.28 6.31
C ILE A 79 -34.35 -0.07 7.70
N GLU A 80 -34.32 1.17 8.22
CA GLU A 80 -34.91 1.51 9.52
C GLU A 80 -36.41 1.18 9.57
N ALA A 81 -37.14 1.48 8.49
CA ALA A 81 -38.56 1.18 8.37
C ALA A 81 -38.88 -0.33 8.27
N SER A 82 -37.91 -1.17 7.90
CA SER A 82 -38.08 -2.63 7.73
C SER A 82 -37.55 -3.45 8.90
N ASN A 83 -37.36 -2.84 10.08
CA ASN A 83 -36.83 -3.49 11.30
C ASN A 83 -35.45 -4.15 11.12
N GLY A 84 -34.59 -3.61 10.25
CA GLY A 84 -33.17 -3.97 10.23
C GLY A 84 -32.80 -5.28 9.52
N ASN A 85 -33.71 -5.91 8.76
CA ASN A 85 -33.44 -7.17 8.07
C ASN A 85 -32.53 -7.03 6.82
N LEU A 86 -32.18 -5.81 6.41
CA LEU A 86 -31.26 -5.53 5.30
C LEU A 86 -30.01 -4.88 5.86
N HIS A 87 -29.04 -5.70 6.26
CA HIS A 87 -27.74 -5.24 6.75
C HIS A 87 -26.86 -4.78 5.59
N HIS A 88 -27.16 -3.65 4.97
CA HIS A 88 -26.18 -3.04 4.07
C HIS A 88 -24.88 -2.76 4.83
N THR A 89 -23.76 -2.81 4.13
CA THR A 89 -22.44 -2.44 4.66
C THR A 89 -22.26 -0.94 4.96
N SER A 90 -23.21 -0.35 5.69
CA SER A 90 -23.04 0.90 6.44
C SER A 90 -22.92 0.65 7.95
N SER A 91 -22.60 -0.59 8.35
CA SER A 91 -22.20 -0.89 9.73
C SER A 91 -21.02 0.00 10.14
N ALA A 92 -21.22 0.77 11.21
CA ALA A 92 -20.36 1.85 11.70
C ALA A 92 -18.84 1.64 11.46
N PRO A 93 -18.11 2.73 11.13
CA PRO A 93 -16.67 2.69 10.98
C PRO A 93 -16.00 1.94 12.13
N LEU A 94 -15.09 1.03 11.79
CA LEU A 94 -14.27 0.34 12.76
C LEU A 94 -12.96 1.11 12.93
N PRO A 95 -12.44 1.24 14.18
CA PRO A 95 -11.14 1.83 14.43
C PRO A 95 -10.08 1.26 13.48
N PHE A 96 -9.18 2.07 12.94
CA PHE A 96 -8.20 1.57 11.98
C PHE A 96 -7.29 0.51 12.63
N GLY A 97 -6.87 0.81 13.86
CA GLY A 97 -5.97 -0.01 14.67
C GLY A 97 -4.55 0.54 14.68
N ASP A 98 -3.67 -0.21 15.37
CA ASP A 98 -2.26 0.11 15.48
C ASP A 98 -1.46 -0.47 14.31
N ILE A 99 -0.40 0.23 13.94
CA ILE A 99 0.51 -0.18 12.86
C ILE A 99 1.75 -0.77 13.52
N THR A 100 1.91 -2.09 13.44
CA THR A 100 3.07 -2.79 13.99
C THR A 100 4.33 -2.43 13.21
N PRO A 101 5.35 -1.81 13.84
CA PRO A 101 6.59 -1.48 13.17
C PRO A 101 7.35 -2.75 12.74
N ARG A 102 7.81 -2.77 11.50
CA ARG A 102 8.67 -3.81 10.96
C ARG A 102 10.09 -3.31 10.88
N CYS A 103 11.05 -4.13 11.28
CA CYS A 103 12.46 -3.78 11.37
C CYS A 103 13.27 -4.71 10.46
N PRO A 104 13.81 -4.22 9.34
CA PRO A 104 14.66 -5.00 8.45
C PRO A 104 15.90 -5.54 9.15
N VAL A 105 16.28 -6.77 8.82
CA VAL A 105 17.55 -7.39 9.22
C VAL A 105 18.50 -7.30 8.03
N GLY A 106 19.38 -6.30 8.04
CA GLY A 106 20.23 -5.92 6.90
C GLY A 106 20.96 -7.10 6.28
N GLN A 107 21.63 -7.93 7.09
CA GLN A 107 22.39 -9.08 6.59
C GLN A 107 21.54 -10.06 5.75
N SER A 108 20.25 -10.20 6.04
CA SER A 108 19.33 -11.07 5.29
C SER A 108 19.00 -10.52 3.89
N PHE A 109 19.25 -9.23 3.64
CA PHE A 109 19.10 -8.60 2.32
C PHE A 109 20.35 -8.73 1.45
N LYS A 110 21.46 -9.30 1.92
CA LYS A 110 22.61 -9.56 1.04
C LYS A 110 22.25 -10.61 0.00
N ALA A 111 22.33 -10.25 -1.27
CA ALA A 111 22.07 -11.17 -2.38
C ALA A 111 23.03 -12.37 -2.35
N LYS A 112 22.49 -13.57 -2.55
CA LYS A 112 23.28 -14.79 -2.76
C LYS A 112 23.57 -14.97 -4.25
N GLY A 113 24.56 -14.26 -4.76
CA GLY A 113 24.96 -14.33 -6.17
C GLY A 113 24.76 -13.02 -6.92
N LYS A 114 24.60 -13.11 -8.24
CA LYS A 114 24.55 -11.92 -9.12
C LYS A 114 23.23 -11.17 -8.96
N VAL A 115 23.32 -9.86 -8.86
CA VAL A 115 22.17 -8.94 -8.95
C VAL A 115 22.14 -8.30 -10.33
N ALA A 116 20.98 -8.31 -10.99
CA ALA A 116 20.78 -7.69 -12.29
C ALA A 116 19.33 -7.24 -12.47
N VAL A 117 19.12 -6.00 -12.90
CA VAL A 117 17.81 -5.53 -13.35
C VAL A 117 17.53 -6.10 -14.74
N ARG A 118 16.41 -6.78 -14.89
CA ARG A 118 16.01 -7.46 -16.14
C ARG A 118 14.99 -6.68 -16.94
N ALA A 119 14.12 -5.95 -16.24
CA ALA A 119 13.07 -5.12 -16.81
C ALA A 119 12.71 -4.00 -15.83
N THR A 120 11.79 -3.10 -16.22
CA THR A 120 11.30 -2.00 -15.37
C THR A 120 10.77 -2.49 -14.02
N ASN A 121 10.24 -3.70 -13.95
CA ASN A 121 9.60 -4.25 -12.77
C ASN A 121 10.19 -5.59 -12.33
N VAL A 122 11.38 -5.98 -12.81
CA VAL A 122 11.98 -7.28 -12.48
C VAL A 122 13.47 -7.13 -12.15
N ILE A 123 13.86 -7.65 -10.99
CA ILE A 123 15.26 -7.70 -10.55
C ILE A 123 15.62 -9.17 -10.28
N SER A 124 16.59 -9.73 -10.99
CA SER A 124 17.27 -10.93 -10.53
C SER A 124 18.15 -10.56 -9.34
N TYR A 125 17.87 -11.10 -8.16
CA TYR A 125 18.51 -10.73 -6.90
C TYR A 125 19.16 -11.95 -6.25
N GLY A 126 20.33 -12.35 -6.74
CA GLY A 126 20.99 -13.58 -6.30
C GLY A 126 20.26 -14.82 -6.80
N ASP A 127 19.74 -15.61 -5.87
CA ASP A 127 18.99 -16.84 -6.12
C ASP A 127 17.47 -16.64 -6.23
N VAL A 128 16.99 -15.39 -6.04
CA VAL A 128 15.56 -15.06 -6.15
C VAL A 128 15.30 -14.05 -7.26
N GLU A 129 14.10 -14.12 -7.84
CA GLU A 129 13.57 -13.07 -8.70
C GLU A 129 12.65 -12.17 -7.89
N LEU A 130 12.93 -10.87 -7.90
CA LEU A 130 12.12 -9.84 -7.27
C LEU A 130 11.20 -9.21 -8.32
N ASP A 131 9.93 -9.59 -8.24
CA ASP A 131 8.85 -9.02 -9.02
C ASP A 131 8.31 -7.74 -8.35
N LEU A 132 8.35 -6.63 -9.09
CA LEU A 132 7.86 -5.31 -8.72
C LEU A 132 6.65 -4.89 -9.57
N SER A 133 6.02 -5.81 -10.32
CA SER A 133 4.87 -5.53 -11.19
C SER A 133 3.69 -4.88 -10.44
N GLY A 134 3.50 -5.23 -9.16
CA GLY A 134 2.52 -4.60 -8.28
C GLY A 134 2.93 -3.22 -7.73
N LEU A 135 4.00 -2.61 -8.23
CA LEU A 135 4.43 -1.23 -7.96
C LEU A 135 4.31 -0.40 -9.24
N GLU A 136 3.07 -0.23 -9.72
CA GLU A 136 2.74 0.36 -11.03
C GLU A 136 3.28 1.79 -11.25
N GLN A 137 3.66 2.50 -10.19
CA GLN A 137 4.23 3.85 -10.26
C GLN A 137 5.74 3.87 -10.60
N ILE A 138 6.38 2.71 -10.77
CA ILE A 138 7.73 2.60 -11.35
C ILE A 138 7.61 2.75 -12.87
N VAL A 139 8.20 3.81 -13.42
CA VAL A 139 8.03 4.20 -14.83
C VAL A 139 9.28 3.97 -15.68
N SER A 140 10.42 3.61 -15.07
CA SER A 140 11.67 3.40 -15.80
C SER A 140 12.58 2.36 -15.16
N THR A 141 13.35 1.68 -15.99
CA THR A 141 14.43 0.77 -15.53
C THR A 141 15.47 1.48 -14.67
N SER A 142 15.68 2.79 -14.88
CA SER A 142 16.60 3.59 -14.07
C SER A 142 16.16 3.72 -12.61
N GLN A 143 14.85 3.76 -12.34
CA GLN A 143 14.33 3.70 -10.97
C GLN A 143 14.55 2.31 -10.38
N THR A 144 14.36 1.27 -11.17
CA THR A 144 14.58 -0.13 -10.77
C THR A 144 16.04 -0.40 -10.43
N ASN A 145 16.98 0.20 -11.17
CA ASN A 145 18.40 0.18 -10.84
C ASN A 145 18.66 0.82 -9.47
N SER A 146 18.09 2.00 -9.21
CA SER A 146 18.21 2.65 -7.90
C SER A 146 17.60 1.82 -6.77
N ILE A 147 16.45 1.17 -7.01
CA ILE A 147 15.82 0.26 -6.04
C ILE A 147 16.74 -0.94 -5.75
N SER A 148 17.30 -1.55 -6.78
CA SER A 148 18.29 -2.64 -6.66
C SER A 148 19.49 -2.22 -5.82
N SER A 149 20.06 -1.04 -6.09
CA SER A 149 21.20 -0.51 -5.32
C SER A 149 20.84 -0.16 -3.88
N ALA A 150 19.64 0.38 -3.65
CA ALA A 150 19.13 0.63 -2.30
C ALA A 150 18.97 -0.66 -1.48
N LEU A 151 18.46 -1.75 -2.08
CA LEU A 151 18.38 -3.05 -1.43
C LEU A 151 19.76 -3.59 -1.04
N GLN A 152 20.74 -3.48 -1.95
CA GLN A 152 22.12 -3.88 -1.66
C GLN A 152 22.77 -3.02 -0.55
N LYS A 153 22.43 -1.72 -0.49
CA LYS A 153 22.86 -0.83 0.60
C LYS A 153 22.25 -1.23 1.94
N ILE A 154 20.97 -1.61 1.99
CA ILE A 154 20.32 -2.19 3.18
C ILE A 154 21.05 -3.48 3.57
N GLY A 155 21.32 -4.35 2.60
CA GLY A 155 22.13 -5.57 2.73
C GLY A 155 23.47 -5.35 3.42
N SER A 156 24.14 -4.26 3.07
CA SER A 156 25.49 -3.93 3.53
C SER A 156 25.52 -3.15 4.84
N SER A 157 24.37 -2.67 5.31
CA SER A 157 24.24 -1.92 6.56
C SER A 157 24.25 -2.85 7.78
N SER A 158 24.76 -2.35 8.92
CA SER A 158 24.74 -3.07 10.21
C SER A 158 23.36 -3.11 10.87
N THR A 159 22.27 -2.94 10.10
CA THR A 159 20.90 -2.91 10.63
C THR A 159 20.52 -4.28 11.20
N SER A 160 20.55 -4.40 12.53
CA SER A 160 20.33 -5.66 13.24
C SER A 160 18.88 -5.81 13.72
N GLY A 161 17.90 -5.47 12.88
CA GLY A 161 16.48 -5.53 13.25
C GLY A 161 16.04 -4.54 14.34
N ARG A 162 16.84 -3.49 14.62
CA ARG A 162 16.54 -2.48 15.63
C ARG A 162 15.84 -1.25 15.08
N SER A 163 16.21 -0.84 13.86
CA SER A 163 15.61 0.29 13.17
C SER A 163 14.37 -0.16 12.41
N THR A 164 13.32 0.65 12.48
CA THR A 164 12.10 0.43 11.71
C THR A 164 12.38 0.62 10.22
N LEU A 165 11.55 0.01 9.37
CA LEU A 165 11.63 0.19 7.93
C LEU A 165 11.56 1.67 7.55
N LEU A 166 10.73 2.45 8.25
CA LEU A 166 10.63 3.89 8.04
C LEU A 166 11.97 4.59 8.29
N GLU A 167 12.64 4.29 9.41
CA GLU A 167 13.95 4.87 9.74
C GLU A 167 15.03 4.47 8.74
N VAL A 168 15.05 3.19 8.31
CA VAL A 168 16.01 2.70 7.31
C VAL A 168 15.82 3.43 5.97
N ILE A 169 14.58 3.56 5.51
CA ILE A 169 14.25 4.22 4.25
C ILE A 169 14.54 5.74 4.33
N ALA A 170 14.19 6.38 5.46
CA ALA A 170 14.50 7.79 5.69
C ALA A 170 16.02 8.05 5.70
N SER A 171 16.83 7.13 6.24
CA SER A 171 18.29 7.22 6.20
C SER A 171 18.85 7.12 4.77
N ILE A 172 18.24 6.28 3.93
CA ILE A 172 18.60 6.21 2.50
C ILE A 172 18.23 7.52 1.81
N ASP A 173 17.01 8.01 1.99
CA ASP A 173 16.56 9.27 1.38
C ASP A 173 17.45 10.46 1.80
N ALA A 174 17.79 10.57 3.09
CA ALA A 174 18.73 11.60 3.57
C ALA A 174 20.14 11.47 2.96
N THR A 175 20.57 10.25 2.64
CA THR A 175 21.84 10.03 1.92
C THR A 175 21.71 10.51 0.47
N LEU A 176 20.60 10.21 -0.20
CA LEU A 176 20.33 10.66 -1.56
C LEU A 176 20.22 12.19 -1.67
N ASP A 177 19.63 12.83 -0.67
CA ASP A 177 19.51 14.30 -0.60
C ASP A 177 20.89 14.97 -0.45
N ARG A 178 21.78 14.39 0.35
CA ARG A 178 23.09 14.96 0.64
C ARG A 178 24.12 14.66 -0.44
N ASP A 179 24.18 13.41 -0.88
CA ASP A 179 25.29 12.86 -1.67
C ASP A 179 24.87 12.51 -3.12
N GLY A 180 23.59 12.66 -3.46
CA GLY A 180 23.05 12.31 -4.77
C GLY A 180 22.84 10.80 -4.99
N LEU A 181 22.45 10.43 -6.22
CA LEU A 181 22.14 9.04 -6.58
C LEU A 181 23.37 8.11 -6.59
N ASP A 182 24.55 8.66 -6.88
CA ASP A 182 25.81 7.91 -6.92
C ASP A 182 26.17 7.32 -5.53
N ALA A 183 25.59 7.86 -4.45
CA ALA A 183 25.74 7.32 -3.11
C ALA A 183 25.13 5.91 -2.92
N LEU A 184 24.32 5.43 -3.87
CA LEU A 184 23.83 4.05 -3.91
C LEU A 184 24.81 3.08 -4.58
N ALA A 185 25.73 3.58 -5.42
CA ALA A 185 26.71 2.77 -6.13
C ALA A 185 28.12 3.41 -6.07
N PRO A 186 28.73 3.53 -4.87
CA PRO A 186 30.02 4.17 -4.72
C PRO A 186 31.11 3.51 -5.59
N GLY A 187 31.86 4.32 -6.34
CA GLY A 187 32.93 3.83 -7.21
C GLY A 187 32.47 3.29 -8.58
N GLN A 188 31.17 3.32 -8.87
CA GLN A 188 30.63 3.01 -10.19
C GLN A 188 29.80 4.17 -10.71
N PHE A 189 30.29 4.89 -11.72
CA PHE A 189 29.50 5.93 -12.37
C PHE A 189 28.40 5.27 -13.22
N HIS A 190 27.16 5.30 -12.72
CA HIS A 190 26.01 4.72 -13.39
C HIS A 190 25.10 5.84 -13.91
N GLY A 191 25.22 6.17 -15.20
CA GLY A 191 24.26 7.04 -15.89
C GLY A 191 22.84 6.46 -16.03
N GLY A 192 22.59 5.26 -15.47
CA GLY A 192 21.33 4.55 -15.49
C GLY A 192 20.56 4.61 -14.17
N LEU A 193 20.80 5.60 -13.30
CA LEU A 193 20.06 5.78 -12.06
C LEU A 193 19.02 6.90 -12.19
N ALA A 194 17.83 6.66 -11.64
CA ALA A 194 16.81 7.69 -11.43
C ALA A 194 16.23 7.54 -10.03
N ARG A 195 15.93 8.65 -9.34
CA ARG A 195 15.46 8.60 -7.95
C ARG A 195 14.07 7.95 -7.85
N PRO A 196 13.92 6.81 -7.15
CA PRO A 196 12.61 6.28 -6.78
C PRO A 196 12.11 7.01 -5.53
N ARG A 197 10.81 6.92 -5.23
CA ARG A 197 10.33 7.42 -3.93
C ARG A 197 10.61 6.37 -2.84
N SER A 198 10.61 6.83 -1.59
CA SER A 198 10.59 5.99 -0.39
C SER A 198 9.66 4.78 -0.51
N PHE A 199 8.47 4.96 -1.09
CA PHE A 199 7.45 3.92 -1.23
C PHE A 199 7.85 2.77 -2.13
N GLU A 200 8.55 3.04 -3.24
CA GLU A 200 9.00 1.99 -4.16
C GLU A 200 10.11 1.15 -3.50
N ILE A 201 11.03 1.78 -2.78
CA ILE A 201 12.09 1.07 -2.04
C ILE A 201 11.46 0.21 -0.93
N ALA A 202 10.56 0.78 -0.13
CA ALA A 202 9.83 0.03 0.91
C ALA A 202 8.99 -1.11 0.31
N GLY A 203 8.36 -0.87 -0.84
CA GLY A 203 7.58 -1.86 -1.58
C GLY A 203 8.42 -3.03 -2.08
N ALA A 204 9.63 -2.76 -2.54
CA ALA A 204 10.61 -3.76 -2.95
C ALA A 204 11.13 -4.58 -1.77
N VAL A 205 11.45 -3.92 -0.65
CA VAL A 205 11.79 -4.58 0.62
C VAL A 205 10.69 -5.54 1.07
N ASN A 206 9.41 -5.17 0.91
CA ASN A 206 8.27 -6.01 1.27
C ASN A 206 8.04 -7.21 0.34
N ARG A 207 8.59 -7.17 -0.87
CA ARG A 207 8.41 -8.21 -1.89
C ARG A 207 9.61 -9.14 -1.99
N LEU A 208 10.78 -8.75 -1.49
CA LEU A 208 11.97 -9.61 -1.49
C LEU A 208 11.79 -10.80 -0.54
N ARG A 209 11.76 -12.00 -1.12
CA ARG A 209 11.55 -13.25 -0.39
C ARG A 209 12.87 -13.80 0.13
N VAL A 210 13.23 -13.39 1.34
CA VAL A 210 14.42 -13.84 2.06
C VAL A 210 14.07 -14.17 3.51
N ASP A 211 14.57 -15.30 4.00
CA ASP A 211 14.26 -15.77 5.35
C ASP A 211 14.83 -14.84 6.43
N GLY A 212 14.04 -14.62 7.49
CA GLY A 212 14.48 -13.82 8.64
C GLY A 212 14.81 -12.37 8.30
N ASN A 213 14.21 -11.81 7.24
CA ASN A 213 14.49 -10.45 6.78
C ASN A 213 13.83 -9.35 7.60
N MET A 214 12.87 -9.70 8.47
CA MET A 214 12.06 -8.75 9.21
C MET A 214 11.85 -9.23 10.65
N VAL A 215 11.96 -8.30 11.59
CA VAL A 215 11.50 -8.46 12.97
C VAL A 215 10.32 -7.53 13.20
N GLN A 216 9.26 -8.02 13.83
CA GLN A 216 8.14 -7.19 14.28
C GLN A 216 8.35 -6.82 15.74
N LYS A 217 8.34 -5.52 16.05
CA LYS A 217 8.28 -5.07 17.44
C LYS A 217 6.83 -5.22 17.89
N LYS A 218 6.60 -6.00 18.95
CA LYS A 218 5.31 -6.04 19.64
C LYS A 218 5.05 -4.73 20.34
#